data_AF-A0A3R9JQY5-F1
#
_entry.id   AF-A0A3R9JQY5-F1
#
_cell.length_a   1.000
_cell.length_b   1.000
_cell.length_c   1.000
_cell.angle_alpha   90.00
_cell.angle_beta   90.00
_cell.angle_gamma   90.00
#
_symmetry.space_group_name_H-M   'P 1'
#
loop_
_entity.id
_entity.type
_entity.pdbx_description
1 polymer ?
#
loop_
_entity_poly.entity_id
_entity_poly.type
_entity_poly.pdbx_seq_one_letter_code
_entity_poly.pdbx_strand_id
1 'polypeptide(L)'
;MYQSIKYNKYELPKKFIRNGKKCFFDPIRKKLILITPEEIVRQQVIQFLIKDMHVPNEYIEVEVPMSYFKKGLKGRADIIVYSERDNQLIPVLIIECKANLVPLTDSVFNQVIRYDEMIFADVIMVTNGIETIFQAYCTSTELYKTLAVLPSYKELVERQDLQVVREKLDGLWERPVFYDNYPSQIIEEFKDRGWIGKDTPSQSHNFIVNLMGLLKDQRYSLRSQSFNGINLIEDGGLRYMSYGNAAGGTYTGDYRYFIVEDKEGNHQIVSMSIFATAKTTNDPIYGTRKGITSLVVAIDDFDKSHNSLQLSIDKYVSVGKRECMIRHDGTLTAGKKGAVKRNKVIQFIKQKAPELVNEDNQIILGILDHSREFKWKNRDVKLFVANLIKYAILRDEFRKEYTSSHSLKRKS
;
A
#
# COMPACT_ATOMS: atom_id res chain seq x y z
N MET A 1 4.20 15.65 5.86
CA MET A 1 3.34 16.69 6.48
C MET A 1 2.14 16.85 5.56
N TYR A 2 0.94 16.47 6.00
CA TYR A 2 -0.27 16.57 5.19
C TYR A 2 -0.83 17.98 5.31
N GLN A 3 -1.27 18.58 4.21
CA GLN A 3 -1.94 19.87 4.25
C GLN A 3 -3.41 19.63 4.59
N SER A 4 -3.86 20.11 5.74
CA SER A 4 -5.24 19.93 6.18
C SER A 4 -6.15 20.95 5.52
N ILE A 5 -6.66 20.62 4.34
CA ILE A 5 -7.76 21.35 3.70
C ILE A 5 -9.06 20.88 4.34
N LYS A 6 -9.79 21.80 4.99
CA LYS A 6 -11.09 21.50 5.60
C LYS A 6 -12.21 21.53 4.57
N TYR A 7 -12.37 20.47 3.80
CA TYR A 7 -13.38 20.39 2.73
C TYR A 7 -14.83 20.44 3.20
N ASN A 8 -15.09 20.12 4.47
CA ASN A 8 -16.44 20.14 5.05
C ASN A 8 -17.07 21.54 5.10
N LYS A 9 -16.28 22.62 4.94
CA LYS A 9 -16.80 24.00 4.86
C LYS A 9 -17.49 24.31 3.54
N TYR A 10 -17.27 23.52 2.49
CA TYR A 10 -17.86 23.77 1.18
C TYR A 10 -19.25 23.17 1.07
N GLU A 11 -20.20 23.99 0.68
CA GLU A 11 -21.54 23.54 0.34
C GLU A 11 -21.50 22.62 -0.88
N LEU A 12 -22.16 21.47 -0.75
CA LEU A 12 -22.32 20.53 -1.85
C LEU A 12 -23.37 21.04 -2.85
N PRO A 13 -23.27 20.67 -4.14
CA PRO A 13 -24.26 21.07 -5.13
C PRO A 13 -25.68 20.63 -4.77
N LYS A 14 -26.66 21.34 -5.34
CA LYS A 14 -28.07 20.99 -5.18
C LYS A 14 -28.32 19.54 -5.61
N LYS A 15 -29.08 18.82 -4.78
CA LYS A 15 -29.45 17.42 -5.01
C LYS A 15 -30.70 17.34 -5.88
N PHE A 16 -30.67 16.44 -6.85
CA PHE A 16 -31.78 16.10 -7.74
C PHE A 16 -32.03 14.59 -7.71
N ILE A 17 -33.17 14.14 -8.23
CA ILE A 17 -33.49 12.72 -8.40
C ILE A 17 -33.63 12.44 -9.90
N ARG A 18 -32.90 11.44 -10.40
CA ARG A 18 -33.02 10.93 -11.77
C ARG A 18 -33.08 9.41 -11.74
N ASN A 19 -34.12 8.82 -12.32
CA ASN A 19 -34.36 7.37 -12.33
C ASN A 19 -34.26 6.74 -10.92
N GLY A 20 -34.86 7.40 -9.92
CA GLY A 20 -34.84 6.95 -8.52
C GLY A 20 -33.49 7.09 -7.80
N LYS A 21 -32.44 7.60 -8.46
CA LYS A 21 -31.11 7.81 -7.87
C LYS A 21 -30.87 9.28 -7.55
N LYS A 22 -30.20 9.54 -6.42
CA LYS A 22 -29.79 10.90 -6.05
C LYS A 22 -28.60 11.34 -6.89
N CYS A 23 -28.67 12.57 -7.41
CA CYS A 23 -27.66 13.18 -8.26
C CYS A 23 -27.29 14.58 -7.76
N PHE A 24 -26.06 15.01 -8.02
CA PHE A 24 -25.68 16.42 -7.99
C PHE A 24 -25.85 17.03 -9.38
N PHE A 25 -26.21 18.31 -9.46
CA PHE A 25 -25.95 19.11 -10.66
C PHE A 25 -24.53 19.64 -10.58
N ASP A 26 -23.63 19.09 -11.39
CA ASP A 26 -22.23 19.50 -11.42
C ASP A 26 -22.11 20.88 -12.09
N PRO A 27 -21.53 21.90 -11.41
CA PRO A 27 -21.47 23.26 -11.93
C PRO A 27 -20.51 23.44 -13.12
N ILE A 28 -19.51 22.57 -13.25
CA ILE A 28 -18.51 22.60 -14.32
C ILE A 28 -19.00 21.81 -15.53
N ARG A 29 -19.39 20.54 -15.31
CA ARG A 29 -19.87 19.64 -16.38
C ARG A 29 -21.31 19.95 -16.85
N LYS A 30 -22.04 20.80 -16.11
CA LYS A 30 -23.44 21.22 -16.37
C LYS A 30 -24.39 20.05 -16.63
N LYS A 31 -24.24 18.96 -15.88
CA LYS A 31 -25.07 17.74 -15.99
C LYS A 31 -25.34 17.10 -14.63
N LEU A 32 -26.36 16.24 -14.59
CA LEU A 32 -26.70 15.44 -13.40
C LEU A 32 -25.76 14.24 -13.26
N ILE A 33 -25.03 14.16 -12.14
CA ILE A 33 -24.06 13.12 -11.82
C ILE A 33 -24.51 12.34 -10.59
N LEU A 34 -24.39 11.01 -10.63
CA LEU A 34 -24.74 10.14 -9.52
C LEU A 34 -23.90 10.49 -8.28
N ILE A 35 -24.56 10.63 -7.12
CA ILE A 35 -23.85 10.86 -5.86
C ILE A 35 -23.14 9.56 -5.47
N THR A 36 -21.81 9.58 -5.47
CA THR A 36 -20.94 8.55 -4.89
C THR A 36 -20.06 9.17 -3.80
N PRO A 37 -19.47 8.39 -2.89
CA PRO A 37 -18.55 8.92 -1.88
C PRO A 37 -17.36 9.68 -2.49
N GLU A 38 -16.81 9.19 -3.59
CA GLU A 38 -15.73 9.84 -4.33
C GLU A 38 -16.21 11.14 -5.02
N GLU A 39 -17.42 11.13 -5.59
CA GLU A 39 -18.00 12.31 -6.22
C GLU A 39 -18.29 13.44 -5.20
N ILE A 40 -18.63 13.10 -3.95
CA ILE A 40 -18.77 14.09 -2.88
C ILE A 40 -17.45 14.84 -2.67
N VAL A 41 -16.33 14.11 -2.58
CA VAL A 41 -14.99 14.70 -2.46
C VAL A 41 -14.66 15.54 -3.69
N ARG A 42 -14.88 15.00 -4.90
CA ARG A 42 -14.63 15.72 -6.16
C ARG A 42 -15.36 17.07 -6.22
N GLN A 43 -16.64 17.11 -5.80
CA GLN A 43 -17.40 18.36 -5.75
C GLN A 43 -16.86 19.34 -4.69
N GLN A 44 -16.39 18.85 -3.54
CA GLN A 44 -15.74 19.71 -2.54
C GLN A 44 -14.41 20.28 -3.04
N VAL A 45 -13.64 19.49 -3.81
CA VAL A 45 -12.41 19.94 -4.45
C VAL A 45 -12.69 21.02 -5.48
N ILE A 46 -13.72 20.87 -6.31
CA ILE A 46 -14.14 21.92 -7.26
C ILE A 46 -14.46 23.22 -6.51
N GLN A 47 -15.19 23.15 -5.40
CA GLN A 47 -15.49 24.33 -4.58
C GLN A 47 -14.23 24.96 -3.97
N PHE A 48 -13.28 24.16 -3.49
CA PHE A 48 -11.97 24.64 -3.03
C PHE A 48 -11.21 25.37 -4.14
N LEU A 49 -11.16 24.81 -5.34
CA LEU A 49 -10.49 25.42 -6.49
C LEU A 49 -11.09 26.80 -6.81
N ILE A 50 -12.40 26.91 -6.80
CA ILE A 50 -13.09 28.16 -7.17
C ILE A 50 -13.01 29.20 -6.04
N LYS A 51 -13.29 28.80 -4.79
CA LYS A 51 -13.50 29.74 -3.69
C LYS A 51 -12.21 30.15 -2.97
N ASP A 52 -11.29 29.21 -2.81
CA ASP A 52 -10.07 29.42 -2.04
C ASP A 52 -8.85 29.62 -2.95
N MET A 53 -8.74 28.80 -4.00
CA MET A 53 -7.66 28.94 -4.99
C MET A 53 -7.96 29.99 -6.07
N HIS A 54 -9.20 30.49 -6.12
CA HIS A 54 -9.65 31.51 -7.09
C HIS A 54 -9.41 31.11 -8.55
N VAL A 55 -9.50 29.82 -8.85
CA VAL A 55 -9.38 29.30 -10.22
C VAL A 55 -10.65 29.66 -11.01
N PRO A 56 -10.53 30.31 -12.17
CA PRO A 56 -11.68 30.54 -13.06
C PRO A 56 -12.36 29.23 -13.47
N ASN A 57 -13.70 29.22 -13.55
CA ASN A 57 -14.47 28.01 -13.85
C ASN A 57 -14.13 27.42 -15.22
N GLU A 58 -13.87 28.29 -16.19
CA GLU A 58 -13.46 27.98 -17.57
C GLU A 58 -12.11 27.26 -17.64
N TYR A 59 -11.30 27.34 -16.58
CA TYR A 59 -10.00 26.68 -16.48
C TYR A 59 -10.03 25.42 -15.64
N ILE A 60 -11.22 24.88 -15.34
CA ILE A 60 -11.41 23.62 -14.65
C ILE A 60 -12.14 22.67 -15.58
N GLU A 61 -11.53 21.51 -15.86
CA GLU A 61 -12.20 20.40 -16.53
C GLU A 61 -12.30 19.19 -15.61
N VAL A 62 -13.35 18.38 -15.76
CA VAL A 62 -13.68 17.28 -14.86
C VAL A 62 -14.00 16.01 -15.67
N GLU A 63 -13.47 14.85 -15.24
CA GLU A 63 -13.57 13.55 -15.93
C GLU A 63 -12.95 13.53 -17.34
N VAL A 64 -11.77 14.13 -17.49
CA VAL A 64 -11.09 14.32 -18.77
C VAL A 64 -10.54 12.98 -19.30
N PRO A 65 -10.98 12.48 -20.46
CA PRO A 65 -10.42 11.27 -21.06
C PRO A 65 -8.96 11.45 -21.47
N MET A 66 -8.08 10.56 -21.01
CA MET A 66 -6.64 10.62 -21.36
C MET A 66 -6.38 10.42 -22.86
N SER A 67 -7.33 9.80 -23.56
CA SER A 67 -7.32 9.70 -25.02
C SER A 67 -7.31 11.04 -25.75
N TYR A 68 -7.66 12.15 -25.10
CA TYR A 68 -7.60 13.50 -25.67
C TYR A 68 -6.16 13.97 -25.87
N PHE A 69 -5.24 13.54 -25.01
CA PHE A 69 -3.83 13.92 -25.07
C PHE A 69 -3.00 12.92 -25.90
N LYS A 70 -3.35 11.63 -25.86
CA LYS A 70 -2.69 10.61 -26.69
C LYS A 70 -3.64 9.46 -27.03
N LYS A 71 -3.75 9.18 -28.33
CA LYS A 71 -4.64 8.15 -28.88
C LYS A 71 -4.33 6.77 -28.27
N GLY A 72 -5.37 6.07 -27.84
CA GLY A 72 -5.28 4.72 -27.28
C GLY A 72 -5.04 4.65 -25.76
N LEU A 73 -4.79 5.78 -25.10
CA LEU A 73 -4.73 5.82 -23.65
C LEU A 73 -6.09 5.55 -23.02
N LYS A 74 -6.09 4.66 -22.03
CA LYS A 74 -7.25 4.35 -21.20
C LYS A 74 -7.24 5.22 -19.95
N GLY A 75 -8.43 5.43 -19.40
CA GLY A 75 -8.60 6.15 -18.14
C GLY A 75 -9.03 7.61 -18.33
N ARG A 76 -9.29 8.24 -17.19
CA ARG A 76 -9.72 9.63 -17.05
C ARG A 76 -8.94 10.25 -15.90
N ALA A 77 -8.65 11.54 -16.02
CA ALA A 77 -8.24 12.38 -14.91
C ALA A 77 -9.49 12.96 -14.25
N ASP A 78 -9.53 12.98 -12.93
CA ASP A 78 -10.71 13.47 -12.22
C ASP A 78 -10.92 14.96 -12.45
N ILE A 79 -9.87 15.76 -12.28
CA ILE A 79 -9.88 17.20 -12.55
C ILE A 79 -8.55 17.61 -13.19
N ILE A 80 -8.61 18.46 -14.21
CA ILE A 80 -7.45 19.19 -14.74
C ILE A 80 -7.73 20.69 -14.57
N VAL A 81 -6.74 21.40 -14.03
CA VAL A 81 -6.75 22.85 -13.94
C VAL A 81 -5.77 23.41 -14.97
N TYR A 82 -6.22 24.44 -15.67
CA TYR A 82 -5.48 25.10 -16.73
C TYR A 82 -5.11 26.53 -16.33
N SER A 83 -4.14 27.08 -17.05
CA SER A 83 -3.94 28.51 -17.24
C SER A 83 -4.14 28.85 -18.71
N GLU A 84 -4.20 30.13 -19.04
CA GLU A 84 -4.21 30.59 -20.42
C GLU A 84 -2.91 31.35 -20.71
N ARG A 85 -2.28 31.00 -21.84
CA ARG A 85 -1.17 31.74 -22.41
C ARG A 85 -1.30 31.72 -23.93
N ASP A 86 -1.18 32.88 -24.56
CA ASP A 86 -1.29 33.02 -26.02
C ASP A 86 -2.56 32.38 -26.61
N ASN A 87 -3.70 32.55 -25.91
CA ASN A 87 -5.01 31.95 -26.20
C ASN A 87 -5.01 30.41 -26.25
N GLN A 88 -4.06 29.77 -25.56
CA GLN A 88 -4.00 28.32 -25.41
C GLN A 88 -4.14 27.95 -23.94
N LEU A 89 -4.93 26.91 -23.67
CA LEU A 89 -5.03 26.33 -22.35
C LEU A 89 -3.79 25.48 -22.06
N ILE A 90 -3.08 25.84 -21.00
CA ILE A 90 -1.89 25.12 -20.52
C ILE A 90 -2.25 24.41 -19.22
N PRO A 91 -2.13 23.09 -19.12
CA PRO A 91 -2.30 22.37 -17.86
C PRO A 91 -1.31 22.87 -16.80
N VAL A 92 -1.79 23.12 -15.59
CA VAL A 92 -0.95 23.55 -14.45
C VAL A 92 -1.14 22.70 -13.19
N LEU A 93 -2.21 21.89 -13.14
CA LEU A 93 -2.44 20.95 -12.06
C LEU A 93 -3.36 19.82 -12.53
N ILE A 94 -2.98 18.58 -12.22
CA ILE A 94 -3.85 17.41 -12.35
C ILE A 94 -4.24 16.89 -10.96
N ILE A 95 -5.50 16.52 -10.78
CA ILE A 95 -6.04 16.10 -9.48
C ILE A 95 -6.66 14.71 -9.59
N GLU A 96 -6.34 13.85 -8.63
CA GLU A 96 -6.99 12.56 -8.40
C GLU A 96 -7.72 12.58 -7.04
N CYS A 97 -9.02 12.27 -7.06
CA CYS A 97 -9.91 12.26 -5.92
C CYS A 97 -10.27 10.82 -5.54
N LYS A 98 -10.19 10.52 -4.25
CA LYS A 98 -10.70 9.27 -3.66
C LYS A 98 -11.80 9.57 -2.64
N ALA A 99 -12.58 8.56 -2.28
CA ALA A 99 -13.54 8.69 -1.17
C ALA A 99 -12.80 8.78 0.19
N ASN A 100 -13.40 9.47 1.17
CA ASN A 100 -12.83 9.75 2.51
C ASN A 100 -12.08 8.60 3.21
N LEU A 101 -12.54 7.36 3.05
CA LEU A 101 -11.95 6.20 3.72
C LEU A 101 -10.98 5.39 2.85
N VAL A 102 -10.73 5.85 1.62
CA VAL A 102 -9.79 5.23 0.70
C VAL A 102 -8.41 5.85 0.93
N PRO A 103 -7.40 5.04 1.29
CA PRO A 103 -6.04 5.54 1.53
C PRO A 103 -5.38 6.06 0.25
N LEU A 104 -4.56 7.11 0.40
CA LEU A 104 -3.75 7.67 -0.69
C LEU A 104 -2.46 6.87 -0.83
N THR A 105 -2.54 5.75 -1.56
CA THR A 105 -1.40 4.85 -1.79
C THR A 105 -0.48 5.31 -2.91
N ASP A 106 0.76 4.84 -2.91
CA ASP A 106 1.74 5.12 -3.97
C ASP A 106 1.20 4.70 -5.34
N SER A 107 0.35 3.68 -5.41
CA SER A 107 -0.33 3.28 -6.65
C SER A 107 -1.25 4.37 -7.22
N VAL A 108 -1.88 5.19 -6.36
CA VAL A 108 -2.70 6.34 -6.75
C VAL A 108 -1.80 7.46 -7.27
N PHE A 109 -0.67 7.72 -6.60
CA PHE A 109 0.33 8.69 -7.08
C PHE A 109 0.91 8.29 -8.43
N ASN A 110 1.34 7.03 -8.58
CA ASN A 110 1.85 6.51 -9.85
C ASN A 110 0.82 6.60 -10.98
N GLN A 111 -0.48 6.47 -10.67
CA GLN A 111 -1.53 6.68 -11.66
C GLN A 111 -1.56 8.12 -12.16
N VAL A 112 -1.61 9.10 -11.26
CA VAL A 112 -1.69 10.53 -11.64
C VAL A 112 -0.38 11.04 -12.26
N ILE A 113 0.78 10.56 -11.80
CA ILE A 113 2.09 10.86 -12.41
C ILE A 113 2.12 10.43 -13.87
N ARG A 114 1.66 9.21 -14.20
CA ARG A 114 1.60 8.76 -15.61
C ARG A 114 0.70 9.64 -16.48
N TYR A 115 -0.34 10.22 -15.91
CA TYR A 115 -1.18 11.17 -16.64
C TYR A 115 -0.45 12.50 -16.82
N ASP A 116 0.23 12.99 -15.77
CA ASP A 116 1.02 14.22 -15.84
C ASP A 116 2.17 14.13 -16.84
N GLU A 117 2.90 13.02 -16.92
CA GLU A 117 3.96 12.79 -17.93
C GLU A 117 3.47 12.94 -19.39
N MET A 118 2.15 12.87 -19.62
CA MET A 118 1.54 12.98 -20.95
C MET A 118 0.94 14.37 -21.21
N ILE A 119 0.62 15.10 -20.14
CA ILE A 119 -0.13 16.36 -20.15
C ILE A 119 0.79 17.55 -19.81
N PHE A 120 1.90 17.29 -19.12
CA PHE A 120 2.92 18.24 -18.69
C PHE A 120 2.37 19.36 -17.81
N ALA A 121 1.52 19.01 -16.84
CA ALA A 121 1.03 19.96 -15.84
C ALA A 121 2.09 20.29 -14.78
N ASP A 122 3.05 19.39 -14.54
CA ASP A 122 4.21 19.49 -13.63
C ASP A 122 3.84 19.58 -12.13
N VAL A 123 2.54 19.65 -11.81
CA VAL A 123 2.04 19.58 -10.44
C VAL A 123 0.85 18.62 -10.40
N ILE A 124 0.88 17.74 -9.41
CA ILE A 124 -0.20 16.81 -9.11
C ILE A 124 -0.78 17.08 -7.72
N MET A 125 -2.07 16.81 -7.56
CA MET A 125 -2.75 16.78 -6.28
C MET A 125 -3.49 15.46 -6.13
N VAL A 126 -3.32 14.82 -4.98
CA VAL A 126 -4.09 13.63 -4.62
C VAL A 126 -4.80 13.89 -3.30
N THR A 127 -6.10 13.60 -3.26
CA THR A 127 -6.91 13.84 -2.06
C THR A 127 -7.97 12.78 -1.86
N ASN A 128 -8.26 12.45 -0.60
CA ASN A 128 -9.45 11.71 -0.22
C ASN A 128 -10.46 12.59 0.52
N GLY A 129 -10.27 13.91 0.56
CA GLY A 129 -11.13 14.83 1.31
C GLY A 129 -10.85 14.89 2.82
N ILE A 130 -9.95 14.04 3.34
CA ILE A 130 -9.39 14.13 4.70
C ILE A 130 -7.93 14.57 4.63
N GLU A 131 -7.16 13.90 3.77
CA GLU A 131 -5.76 14.16 3.48
C GLU A 131 -5.64 14.74 2.08
N THR A 132 -4.78 15.73 1.91
CA THR A 132 -4.42 16.28 0.60
C THR A 132 -2.92 16.43 0.51
N ILE A 133 -2.38 15.94 -0.60
CA ILE A 133 -0.95 16.00 -0.92
C ILE A 133 -0.81 16.65 -2.29
N PHE A 134 0.02 17.69 -2.35
CA PHE A 134 0.52 18.24 -3.60
C PHE A 134 1.95 17.75 -3.83
N GLN A 135 2.28 17.39 -5.06
CA GLN A 135 3.66 17.15 -5.49
C GLN A 135 3.96 17.92 -6.77
N ALA A 136 5.18 18.44 -6.89
CA ALA A 136 5.66 19.08 -8.10
C ALA A 136 6.82 18.28 -8.70
N TYR A 137 6.88 18.22 -10.03
CA TYR A 137 7.98 17.61 -10.75
C TYR A 137 9.26 18.44 -10.54
N CYS A 138 10.29 17.79 -10.02
CA CYS A 138 11.59 18.43 -9.76
C CYS A 138 12.57 18.05 -10.86
N THR A 139 12.82 18.97 -11.79
CA THR A 139 13.68 18.77 -12.97
C THR A 139 15.11 18.35 -12.63
N SER A 140 15.65 18.77 -11.49
CA SER A 140 17.02 18.41 -11.07
C SER A 140 17.18 16.98 -10.59
N THR A 141 16.09 16.36 -10.13
CA THR A 141 16.10 14.95 -9.66
C THR A 141 15.25 14.03 -10.52
N GLU A 142 14.51 14.56 -11.49
CA GLU A 142 13.54 13.82 -12.31
C GLU A 142 12.50 13.06 -11.46
N LEU A 143 12.13 13.64 -10.31
CA LEU A 143 11.21 13.03 -9.34
C LEU A 143 10.16 14.04 -8.88
N TYR A 144 8.96 13.54 -8.58
CA TYR A 144 7.92 14.33 -7.91
C TYR A 144 8.26 14.52 -6.43
N LYS A 145 8.19 15.76 -5.96
CA LYS A 145 8.45 16.12 -4.57
C LYS A 145 7.23 16.75 -3.94
N THR A 146 6.89 16.28 -2.74
CA THR A 146 5.80 16.84 -1.94
C THR A 146 6.04 18.31 -1.65
N LEU A 147 5.03 19.15 -1.88
CA LEU A 147 5.07 20.58 -1.55
C LEU A 147 4.83 20.78 -0.04
N ALA A 148 5.66 21.63 0.56
CA ALA A 148 5.62 21.96 1.99
C ALA A 148 4.44 22.88 2.32
N VAL A 149 4.05 23.73 1.37
CA VAL A 149 2.99 24.72 1.50
C VAL A 149 1.99 24.53 0.36
N LEU A 150 0.73 24.88 0.62
CA LEU A 150 -0.33 24.86 -0.36
C LEU A 150 -0.02 25.90 -1.44
N PRO A 151 0.16 25.51 -2.71
CA PRO A 151 0.44 26.47 -3.76
C PRO A 151 -0.82 27.28 -4.06
N SER A 152 -0.67 28.56 -4.36
CA SER A 152 -1.71 29.40 -4.94
C SER A 152 -1.86 29.12 -6.44
N TYR A 153 -3.00 29.49 -7.02
CA TYR A 153 -3.20 29.37 -8.48
C TYR A 153 -2.12 30.15 -9.26
N LYS A 154 -1.72 31.32 -8.77
CA LYS A 154 -0.65 32.13 -9.37
C LYS A 154 0.68 31.38 -9.39
N GLU A 155 1.09 30.77 -8.28
CA GLU A 155 2.33 29.98 -8.21
C GLU A 155 2.30 28.75 -9.14
N LEU A 156 1.13 28.11 -9.29
CA LEU A 156 0.96 27.02 -10.27
C LEU A 156 1.15 27.52 -11.71
N VAL A 157 0.61 28.69 -12.04
CA VAL A 157 0.74 29.29 -13.39
C VAL A 157 2.17 29.73 -13.68
N GLU A 158 2.80 30.42 -12.74
CA GLU A 158 4.14 31.00 -12.91
C GLU A 158 5.24 29.94 -12.80
N ARG A 159 4.95 28.79 -12.19
CA ARG A 159 5.91 27.69 -11.90
C ARG A 159 7.13 28.18 -11.12
N GLN A 160 6.95 29.20 -10.29
CA GLN A 160 7.98 29.82 -9.46
C GLN A 160 7.66 29.60 -7.98
N ASP A 161 8.70 29.58 -7.16
CA ASP A 161 8.61 29.56 -5.69
C ASP A 161 7.84 28.39 -5.05
N LEU A 162 7.65 27.28 -5.79
CA LEU A 162 7.09 26.05 -5.24
C LEU A 162 8.03 25.46 -4.18
N GLN A 163 7.68 25.67 -2.90
CA GLN A 163 8.46 25.19 -1.78
C GLN A 163 8.30 23.67 -1.63
N VAL A 164 9.25 22.92 -2.18
CA VAL A 164 9.33 21.47 -1.97
C VAL A 164 9.79 21.16 -0.55
N VAL A 165 9.19 20.14 0.07
CA VAL A 165 9.72 19.55 1.29
C VAL A 165 11.13 19.05 0.98
N ARG A 166 12.14 19.68 1.58
CA ARG A 166 13.49 19.09 1.59
C ARG A 166 13.39 17.81 2.40
N GLU A 167 13.65 16.67 1.78
CA GLU A 167 13.82 15.41 2.51
C GLU A 167 15.00 15.60 3.46
N LYS A 168 14.69 15.96 4.70
CA LYS A 168 15.62 15.78 5.80
C LYS A 168 15.49 14.32 6.23
N LEU A 169 16.63 13.66 6.44
CA LEU A 169 16.68 12.40 7.19
C LEU A 169 15.93 12.50 8.53
N ASP A 170 15.83 13.71 9.09
CA ASP A 170 15.08 14.07 10.31
C ASP A 170 13.56 13.78 10.25
N GLY A 171 13.02 13.32 9.11
CA GLY A 171 11.60 12.91 8.97
C GLY A 171 11.38 11.39 8.93
N LEU A 172 12.44 10.59 8.93
CA LEU A 172 12.32 9.13 8.95
C LEU A 172 11.83 8.65 10.31
N TRP A 173 11.01 7.60 10.33
CA TRP A 173 10.65 6.96 11.58
C TRP A 173 11.91 6.39 12.24
N GLU A 174 12.18 6.81 13.48
CA GLU A 174 13.33 6.34 14.23
C GLU A 174 13.01 5.01 14.90
N ARG A 175 13.79 3.97 14.54
CA ARG A 175 13.74 2.68 15.22
C ARG A 175 14.09 2.88 16.71
N PRO A 176 13.24 2.44 17.65
CA PRO A 176 13.58 2.48 19.07
C PRO A 176 14.86 1.71 19.35
N VAL A 177 15.63 2.19 20.34
CA VAL A 177 16.81 1.48 20.85
C VAL A 177 16.42 0.04 21.20
N PHE A 178 17.31 -0.92 20.91
CA PHE A 178 17.05 -2.32 21.23
C PHE A 178 17.06 -2.55 22.75
N TYR A 179 16.04 -3.23 23.25
CA TYR A 179 15.92 -3.68 24.63
C TYR A 179 15.66 -5.19 24.66
N ASP A 180 16.19 -5.88 25.67
CA ASP A 180 15.83 -7.28 25.93
C ASP A 180 14.34 -7.43 26.27
N ASN A 181 13.74 -6.39 26.87
CA ASN A 181 12.31 -6.21 27.05
C ASN A 181 11.95 -4.75 26.81
N TYR A 182 11.12 -4.49 25.80
CA TYR A 182 10.73 -3.12 25.48
C TYR A 182 9.84 -2.51 26.58
N PRO A 183 10.09 -1.24 26.96
CA PRO A 183 9.19 -0.48 27.83
C PRO A 183 7.74 -0.50 27.36
N SER A 184 6.80 -0.53 28.31
CA SER A 184 5.36 -0.54 28.00
C SER A 184 4.93 0.64 27.12
N GLN A 185 5.54 1.82 27.30
CA GLN A 185 5.28 2.99 26.46
C GLN A 185 5.54 2.73 24.97
N ILE A 186 6.65 2.04 24.64
CA ILE A 186 6.99 1.68 23.26
C ILE A 186 5.97 0.67 22.74
N ILE A 187 5.56 -0.29 23.56
CA ILE A 187 4.55 -1.28 23.16
C ILE A 187 3.19 -0.62 22.88
N GLU A 188 2.76 0.32 23.73
CA GLU A 188 1.51 1.05 23.50
C GLU A 188 1.61 1.93 22.24
N GLU A 189 2.74 2.58 21.98
CA GLU A 189 2.94 3.30 20.72
C GLU A 189 2.80 2.38 19.49
N PHE A 190 3.37 1.17 19.55
CA PHE A 190 3.26 0.19 18.47
C PHE A 190 1.83 -0.35 18.31
N LYS A 191 1.04 -0.43 19.39
CA LYS A 191 -0.39 -0.75 19.32
C LYS A 191 -1.18 0.39 18.69
N ASP A 192 -0.91 1.63 19.06
CA ASP A 192 -1.58 2.82 18.53
C ASP A 192 -1.30 3.01 17.03
N ARG A 193 -0.08 2.68 16.59
CA ARG A 193 0.29 2.64 15.16
C ARG A 193 -0.30 1.45 14.39
N GLY A 194 -0.99 0.54 15.07
CA GLY A 194 -1.59 -0.65 14.46
C GLY A 194 -0.57 -1.71 14.05
N TRP A 195 0.60 -1.76 14.68
CA TRP A 195 1.63 -2.79 14.43
C TRP A 195 1.56 -3.95 15.43
N ILE A 196 0.98 -3.73 16.61
CA ILE A 196 0.71 -4.78 17.61
C ILE A 196 -0.80 -4.85 17.89
N GLY A 197 -1.35 -6.06 17.82
CA GLY A 197 -2.73 -6.36 18.18
C GLY A 197 -3.00 -6.19 19.67
N LYS A 198 -4.19 -5.67 20.02
CA LYS A 198 -4.58 -5.45 21.42
C LYS A 198 -4.56 -6.71 22.28
N ASP A 199 -4.84 -7.86 21.68
CA ASP A 199 -4.88 -9.16 22.35
C ASP A 199 -3.62 -10.01 22.05
N THR A 200 -2.61 -9.43 21.39
CA THR A 200 -1.38 -10.15 21.05
C THR A 200 -0.56 -10.47 22.32
N PRO A 201 -0.13 -11.73 22.51
CA PRO A 201 0.60 -12.15 23.70
C PRO A 201 1.87 -11.34 23.94
N SER A 202 2.10 -10.93 25.20
CA SER A 202 3.25 -10.11 25.60
C SER A 202 4.60 -10.72 25.25
N GLN A 203 4.70 -12.05 25.31
CA GLN A 203 5.90 -12.80 24.89
C GLN A 203 6.32 -12.53 23.44
N SER A 204 5.41 -12.08 22.56
CA SER A 204 5.71 -11.79 21.16
C SER A 204 6.10 -10.32 20.92
N HIS A 205 5.92 -9.43 21.90
CA HIS A 205 6.09 -7.98 21.71
C HIS A 205 7.52 -7.63 21.29
N ASN A 206 8.54 -8.18 21.95
CA ASN A 206 9.93 -7.90 21.59
C ASN A 206 10.26 -8.36 20.17
N PHE A 207 9.80 -9.54 19.77
CA PHE A 207 9.96 -10.05 18.41
C PHE A 207 9.30 -9.09 17.39
N ILE A 208 8.07 -8.64 17.66
CA ILE A 208 7.34 -7.75 16.75
C ILE A 208 8.03 -6.40 16.63
N VAL A 209 8.42 -5.77 17.75
CA VAL A 209 9.11 -4.47 17.73
C VAL A 209 10.43 -4.58 16.97
N ASN A 210 11.20 -5.64 17.21
CA ASN A 210 12.49 -5.87 16.58
C ASN A 210 12.36 -6.12 15.06
N LEU A 211 11.40 -6.96 14.64
CA LEU A 211 11.14 -7.25 13.24
C LEU A 211 10.55 -6.04 12.49
N MET A 212 9.60 -5.33 13.11
CA MET A 212 9.04 -4.12 12.50
C MET A 212 10.09 -3.02 12.38
N GLY A 213 10.98 -2.90 13.38
CA GLY A 213 12.14 -2.03 13.32
C GLY A 213 13.05 -2.33 12.14
N LEU A 214 13.34 -3.61 11.87
CA LEU A 214 14.12 -4.03 10.69
C LEU A 214 13.43 -3.62 9.37
N LEU A 215 12.12 -3.83 9.27
CA LEU A 215 11.35 -3.56 8.04
C LEU A 215 11.14 -2.05 7.80
N LYS A 216 11.01 -1.24 8.86
CA LYS A 216 10.74 0.20 8.76
C LYS A 216 11.98 1.07 8.67
N ASP A 217 13.14 0.56 9.09
CA ASP A 217 14.36 1.35 9.10
C ASP A 217 14.90 1.55 7.66
N GLN A 218 14.75 2.76 7.14
CA GLN A 218 15.20 3.13 5.79
C GLN A 218 16.70 3.41 5.70
N ARG A 219 17.41 3.50 6.84
CA ARG A 219 18.85 3.81 6.86
C ARG A 219 19.71 2.62 6.43
N TYR A 220 19.15 1.42 6.46
CA TYR A 220 19.84 0.19 6.10
C TYR A 220 19.03 -0.59 5.06
N SER A 221 19.72 -1.13 4.07
CA SER A 221 19.14 -1.98 3.04
C SER A 221 19.84 -3.33 2.96
N LEU A 222 19.08 -4.33 2.54
CA LEU A 222 19.60 -5.63 2.17
C LEU A 222 20.27 -5.52 0.80
N ARG A 223 21.59 -5.74 0.75
CA ARG A 223 22.33 -5.70 -0.51
C ARG A 223 21.85 -6.77 -1.47
N SER A 224 21.87 -6.45 -2.77
CA SER A 224 21.70 -7.41 -3.85
C SER A 224 22.63 -8.61 -3.63
N GLN A 225 22.04 -9.80 -3.64
CA GLN A 225 22.74 -11.07 -3.45
C GLN A 225 21.79 -12.22 -3.75
N SER A 226 22.33 -13.35 -4.21
CA SER A 226 21.60 -14.61 -4.20
C SER A 226 21.76 -15.31 -2.86
N PHE A 227 20.67 -15.73 -2.24
CA PHE A 227 20.70 -16.42 -0.96
C PHE A 227 19.53 -17.38 -0.86
N ASN A 228 19.84 -18.62 -0.47
CA ASN A 228 18.85 -19.67 -0.28
C ASN A 228 17.93 -19.84 -1.51
N GLY A 229 18.48 -19.87 -2.72
CA GLY A 229 17.71 -20.08 -3.95
C GLY A 229 16.77 -18.93 -4.34
N ILE A 230 16.87 -17.77 -3.68
CA ILE A 230 16.24 -16.52 -4.11
C ILE A 230 17.35 -15.60 -4.62
N ASN A 231 17.16 -15.02 -5.80
CA ASN A 231 18.03 -13.97 -6.30
C ASN A 231 17.42 -12.61 -5.98
N LEU A 232 17.97 -11.90 -4.99
CA LEU A 232 17.51 -10.55 -4.65
C LEU A 232 18.27 -9.54 -5.49
N ILE A 233 17.53 -8.84 -6.35
CA ILE A 233 18.06 -7.80 -7.21
C ILE A 233 18.15 -6.49 -6.42
N GLU A 234 17.09 -6.12 -5.73
CA GLU A 234 17.01 -4.82 -5.07
C GLU A 234 16.17 -4.88 -3.78
N ASP A 235 16.62 -4.16 -2.76
CA ASP A 235 15.80 -3.73 -1.64
C ASP A 235 15.42 -2.27 -1.87
N GLY A 236 14.18 -2.07 -2.32
CA GLY A 236 13.71 -0.77 -2.81
C GLY A 236 13.20 0.15 -1.69
N GLY A 237 13.39 -0.21 -0.42
CA GLY A 237 12.96 0.62 0.70
C GLY A 237 11.48 0.44 1.03
N LEU A 238 10.83 1.53 1.45
CA LEU A 238 9.42 1.54 1.83
C LEU A 238 8.53 2.02 0.69
N ARG A 239 7.32 1.46 0.62
CA ARG A 239 6.22 1.97 -0.19
C ARG A 239 4.90 1.88 0.57
N TYR A 240 4.04 2.89 0.44
CA TYR A 240 2.73 2.92 1.11
C TYR A 240 1.67 2.30 0.20
N MET A 241 1.21 1.10 0.56
CA MET A 241 0.37 0.25 -0.30
C MET A 241 -0.85 -0.27 0.47
N SER A 242 -1.84 -0.76 -0.27
CA SER A 242 -2.99 -1.48 0.28
C SER A 242 -3.20 -2.80 -0.44
N TYR A 243 -3.16 -3.91 0.30
CA TYR A 243 -3.40 -5.24 -0.26
C TYR A 243 -4.63 -5.90 0.37
N GLY A 244 -5.61 -6.21 -0.46
CA GLY A 244 -6.81 -6.95 -0.07
C GLY A 244 -6.60 -8.46 0.01
N ASN A 245 -7.51 -9.14 0.71
CA ASN A 245 -7.65 -10.59 0.67
C ASN A 245 -9.04 -11.01 0.18
N ALA A 246 -9.20 -12.30 -0.14
CA ALA A 246 -10.45 -12.85 -0.66
C ALA A 246 -11.64 -12.76 0.32
N ALA A 247 -11.38 -12.49 1.61
CA ALA A 247 -12.39 -12.34 2.65
C ALA A 247 -12.82 -10.87 2.85
N GLY A 248 -12.33 -9.95 2.02
CA GLY A 248 -12.66 -8.52 2.11
C GLY A 248 -11.85 -7.72 3.13
N GLY A 249 -10.87 -8.35 3.80
CA GLY A 249 -9.93 -7.63 4.66
C GLY A 249 -8.85 -6.93 3.83
N THR A 250 -8.48 -5.72 4.23
CA THR A 250 -7.45 -4.89 3.59
C THR A 250 -6.33 -4.57 4.56
N TYR A 251 -5.10 -4.61 4.08
CA TYR A 251 -3.90 -4.29 4.84
C TYR A 251 -3.23 -3.09 4.19
N THR A 252 -3.42 -1.92 4.80
CA THR A 252 -2.92 -0.65 4.29
C THR A 252 -1.83 -0.13 5.23
N GLY A 253 -0.68 0.23 4.66
CA GLY A 253 0.40 0.87 5.38
C GLY A 253 1.71 0.81 4.60
N ASP A 254 2.81 1.16 5.25
CA ASP A 254 4.12 0.97 4.61
C ASP A 254 4.52 -0.49 4.59
N TYR A 255 5.04 -0.90 3.44
CA TYR A 255 5.68 -2.18 3.21
C TYR A 255 7.14 -1.97 2.83
N ARG A 256 8.04 -2.76 3.41
CA ARG A 256 9.35 -2.95 2.80
C ARG A 256 9.17 -3.79 1.55
N TYR A 257 9.79 -3.44 0.44
CA TYR A 257 9.67 -4.21 -0.79
C TYR A 257 11.02 -4.62 -1.37
N PHE A 258 11.00 -5.77 -2.02
CA PHE A 258 12.15 -6.42 -2.60
C PHE A 258 11.85 -6.80 -4.04
N ILE A 259 12.76 -6.50 -4.96
CA ILE A 259 12.73 -7.02 -6.32
C ILE A 259 13.56 -8.29 -6.32
N VAL A 260 12.90 -9.40 -6.67
CA VAL A 260 13.55 -10.71 -6.76
C VAL A 260 13.38 -11.28 -8.16
N GLU A 261 14.38 -12.04 -8.58
CA GLU A 261 14.40 -12.74 -9.85
C GLU A 261 14.16 -14.24 -9.61
N ASP A 262 13.26 -14.83 -10.40
CA ASP A 262 13.00 -16.25 -10.41
C ASP A 262 14.00 -17.03 -11.29
N LYS A 263 13.84 -18.36 -11.38
CA LYS A 263 14.77 -19.21 -12.16
C LYS A 263 14.66 -19.03 -13.67
N GLU A 264 13.60 -18.40 -14.15
CA GLU A 264 13.34 -18.14 -15.56
C GLU A 264 13.81 -16.73 -15.97
N GLY A 265 14.37 -15.96 -15.01
CA GLY A 265 14.81 -14.58 -15.23
C GLY A 265 13.68 -13.56 -15.13
N ASN A 266 12.50 -13.96 -14.65
CA ASN A 266 11.40 -13.02 -14.43
C ASN A 266 11.59 -12.28 -13.11
N HIS A 267 11.31 -10.98 -13.12
CA HIS A 267 11.33 -10.14 -11.94
C HIS A 267 9.95 -10.04 -11.30
N GLN A 268 9.91 -10.02 -9.98
CA GLN A 268 8.68 -9.79 -9.23
C GLN A 268 8.96 -8.96 -7.97
N ILE A 269 7.96 -8.18 -7.57
CA ILE A 269 8.05 -7.40 -6.33
C ILE A 269 7.38 -8.18 -5.20
N VAL A 270 8.12 -8.37 -4.11
CA VAL A 270 7.62 -8.96 -2.88
C VAL A 270 7.66 -7.92 -1.77
N SER A 271 6.49 -7.61 -1.21
CA SER A 271 6.34 -6.66 -0.12
C SER A 271 6.04 -7.36 1.19
N MET A 272 6.60 -6.87 2.29
CA MET A 272 6.28 -7.36 3.62
C MET A 272 6.17 -6.26 4.67
N SER A 273 5.27 -6.49 5.64
CA SER A 273 5.03 -5.59 6.77
C SER A 273 4.29 -6.32 7.89
N ILE A 274 4.13 -5.67 9.04
CA ILE A 274 3.38 -6.18 10.18
C ILE A 274 2.15 -5.32 10.42
N PHE A 275 1.01 -5.98 10.59
CA PHE A 275 -0.27 -5.31 10.87
C PHE A 275 -1.01 -5.99 12.02
N ALA A 276 -1.62 -5.15 12.85
CA ALA A 276 -2.62 -5.53 13.82
C ALA A 276 -4.01 -5.58 13.16
N THR A 277 -4.82 -6.57 13.51
CA THR A 277 -6.26 -6.52 13.25
C THR A 277 -6.97 -5.83 14.41
N ALA A 278 -8.05 -5.10 14.11
CA ALA A 278 -8.86 -4.48 15.16
C ALA A 278 -9.53 -5.55 16.04
N LYS A 279 -9.53 -5.30 17.36
CA LYS A 279 -10.39 -6.03 18.31
C LYS A 279 -11.80 -5.50 18.17
N THR A 280 -12.77 -6.39 18.03
CA THR A 280 -14.19 -6.03 17.92
C THR A 280 -15.00 -6.82 18.95
N THR A 281 -16.03 -6.19 19.49
CA THR A 281 -16.99 -6.81 20.41
C THR A 281 -18.38 -6.53 19.88
N ASN A 282 -19.11 -7.58 19.47
CA ASN A 282 -20.46 -7.49 18.90
C ASN A 282 -20.57 -6.48 17.75
N ASP A 283 -19.53 -6.34 16.93
CA ASP A 283 -19.58 -5.44 15.76
C ASP A 283 -20.60 -5.97 14.73
N PRO A 284 -21.46 -5.13 14.15
CA PRO A 284 -22.53 -5.57 13.25
C PRO A 284 -22.02 -6.23 11.95
N ILE A 285 -20.78 -5.95 11.54
CA ILE A 285 -20.18 -6.49 10.32
C ILE A 285 -19.16 -7.59 10.65
N TYR A 286 -18.30 -7.35 11.63
CA TYR A 286 -17.16 -8.20 11.93
C TYR A 286 -17.41 -9.14 13.11
N GLY A 287 -18.49 -8.95 13.88
CA GLY A 287 -18.80 -9.72 15.07
C GLY A 287 -17.79 -9.50 16.19
N THR A 288 -17.58 -10.52 17.00
CA THR A 288 -16.56 -10.50 18.07
C THR A 288 -15.27 -11.13 17.56
N ARG A 289 -14.18 -10.35 17.53
CA ARG A 289 -12.86 -10.79 17.07
C ARG A 289 -11.75 -10.28 17.98
N LYS A 290 -10.72 -11.11 18.17
CA LYS A 290 -9.48 -10.69 18.84
C LYS A 290 -8.67 -9.77 17.94
N GLY A 291 -8.01 -8.79 18.55
CA GLY A 291 -7.00 -7.98 17.87
C GLY A 291 -5.66 -8.69 17.87
N ILE A 292 -5.33 -9.39 16.79
CA ILE A 292 -4.11 -10.20 16.65
C ILE A 292 -3.08 -9.49 15.77
N THR A 293 -1.83 -9.94 15.81
CA THR A 293 -0.76 -9.41 14.94
C THR A 293 -0.46 -10.39 13.82
N SER A 294 -0.29 -9.87 12.60
CA SER A 294 0.07 -10.66 11.42
C SER A 294 1.26 -10.08 10.68
N LEU A 295 2.21 -10.95 10.31
CA LEU A 295 3.22 -10.69 9.30
C LEU A 295 2.59 -10.94 7.93
N VAL A 296 2.55 -9.90 7.10
CA VAL A 296 1.89 -9.90 5.80
C VAL A 296 2.96 -9.89 4.71
N VAL A 297 2.78 -10.74 3.70
CA VAL A 297 3.60 -10.78 2.50
C VAL A 297 2.69 -10.68 1.28
N ALA A 298 2.92 -9.66 0.47
CA ALA A 298 2.21 -9.39 -0.77
C ALA A 298 3.14 -9.56 -1.97
N ILE A 299 2.55 -9.92 -3.11
CA ILE A 299 3.24 -10.06 -4.39
C ILE A 299 2.49 -9.20 -5.39
N ASP A 300 3.25 -8.41 -6.15
CA ASP A 300 2.75 -7.78 -7.36
C ASP A 300 3.17 -8.64 -8.55
N ASP A 301 2.18 -9.22 -9.22
CA ASP A 301 2.34 -9.64 -10.61
C ASP A 301 1.76 -8.53 -11.51
N PHE A 302 2.28 -8.36 -12.73
CA PHE A 302 1.97 -7.25 -13.66
C PHE A 302 0.51 -6.77 -13.65
N ASP A 303 -0.45 -7.69 -13.51
CA ASP A 303 -1.89 -7.42 -13.56
C ASP A 303 -2.55 -7.30 -12.18
N LYS A 304 -1.93 -7.85 -11.12
CA LYS A 304 -2.55 -7.97 -9.79
C LYS A 304 -1.56 -7.81 -8.65
N SER A 305 -1.92 -6.92 -7.75
CA SER A 305 -1.37 -6.82 -6.40
C SER A 305 -2.24 -7.63 -5.44
N HIS A 306 -1.69 -8.65 -4.78
CA HIS A 306 -2.46 -9.42 -3.79
C HIS A 306 -1.63 -9.87 -2.60
N ASN A 307 -2.36 -10.23 -1.55
CA ASN A 307 -1.81 -10.74 -0.31
C ASN A 307 -1.50 -12.24 -0.44
N SER A 308 -0.23 -12.61 -0.53
CA SER A 308 0.17 -14.02 -0.73
C SER A 308 0.15 -14.82 0.58
N LEU A 309 0.68 -14.23 1.67
CA LEU A 309 0.77 -14.84 2.99
C LEU A 309 0.33 -13.87 4.09
N GLN A 310 -0.56 -14.36 4.96
CA GLN A 310 -0.96 -13.71 6.21
C GLN A 310 -0.59 -14.64 7.36
N LEU A 311 0.61 -14.45 7.90
CA LEU A 311 1.14 -15.26 9.00
C LEU A 311 0.76 -14.60 10.33
N SER A 312 -0.21 -15.17 11.04
CA SER A 312 -0.53 -14.75 12.41
C SER A 312 0.65 -15.00 13.34
N ILE A 313 1.30 -13.93 13.80
CA ILE A 313 2.46 -14.02 14.71
C ILE A 313 2.03 -14.74 15.99
N ASP A 314 0.86 -14.37 16.53
CA ASP A 314 0.26 -14.92 17.75
C ASP A 314 0.11 -16.45 17.72
N LYS A 315 -0.07 -17.04 16.53
CA LYS A 315 -0.23 -18.50 16.35
C LYS A 315 1.08 -19.19 15.95
N TYR A 316 1.86 -18.54 15.10
CA TYR A 316 2.92 -19.19 14.32
C TYR A 316 4.34 -18.85 14.75
N VAL A 317 4.48 -17.93 15.70
CA VAL A 317 5.76 -17.59 16.31
C VAL A 317 5.81 -18.14 17.73
N SER A 318 6.79 -18.98 18.01
CA SER A 318 7.08 -19.48 19.33
C SER A 318 8.33 -18.78 19.86
N VAL A 319 8.19 -18.03 20.93
CA VAL A 319 9.29 -17.26 21.53
C VAL A 319 9.88 -18.04 22.70
N GLY A 320 11.13 -18.48 22.55
CA GLY A 320 11.93 -19.08 23.61
C GLY A 320 12.78 -18.03 24.34
N LYS A 321 13.70 -18.48 25.20
CA LYS A 321 14.55 -17.57 26.00
C LYS A 321 15.46 -16.69 25.13
N ARG A 322 16.04 -17.25 24.07
CA ARG A 322 16.99 -16.57 23.18
C ARG A 322 16.55 -16.58 21.72
N GLU A 323 15.86 -17.63 21.31
CA GLU A 323 15.46 -17.81 19.92
C GLU A 323 13.94 -17.78 19.79
N CYS A 324 13.47 -17.27 18.66
CA CYS A 324 12.09 -17.40 18.24
C CYS A 324 12.02 -18.27 16.98
N MET A 325 11.12 -19.24 16.99
CA MET A 325 10.85 -20.11 15.85
C MET A 325 9.60 -19.63 15.12
N ILE A 326 9.73 -19.40 13.81
CA ILE A 326 8.64 -18.99 12.94
C ILE A 326 8.28 -20.15 12.03
N ARG A 327 7.03 -20.63 12.12
CA ARG A 327 6.53 -21.77 11.35
C ARG A 327 5.21 -21.47 10.64
N HIS A 328 4.72 -22.37 9.80
CA HIS A 328 3.38 -22.29 9.21
C HIS A 328 2.83 -23.70 8.93
N ASP A 329 1.51 -23.85 8.91
CA ASP A 329 0.82 -25.16 8.80
C ASP A 329 0.25 -25.45 7.40
N GLY A 330 0.75 -24.74 6.37
CA GLY A 330 0.22 -24.83 5.00
C GLY A 330 -1.21 -24.31 4.79
N THR A 331 -1.86 -23.65 5.77
CA THR A 331 -3.19 -23.03 5.56
C THR A 331 -3.17 -22.05 4.39
N LEU A 332 -4.04 -22.31 3.40
CA LEU A 332 -4.11 -21.55 2.15
C LEU A 332 -5.54 -21.54 1.60
N THR A 333 -5.92 -20.44 0.97
CA THR A 333 -7.15 -20.32 0.17
C THR A 333 -6.79 -20.15 -1.31
N ALA A 334 -7.59 -20.76 -2.18
CA ALA A 334 -7.48 -20.66 -3.64
C ALA A 334 -8.56 -19.71 -4.20
N GLY A 335 -8.53 -18.44 -3.76
CA GLY A 335 -9.50 -17.43 -4.16
C GLY A 335 -10.95 -17.85 -3.86
N LYS A 336 -11.84 -17.70 -4.86
CA LYS A 336 -13.26 -18.08 -4.74
C LYS A 336 -13.50 -19.59 -4.53
N LYS A 337 -12.48 -20.44 -4.69
CA LYS A 337 -12.59 -21.89 -4.46
C LYS A 337 -12.48 -22.28 -2.99
N GLY A 338 -12.23 -21.31 -2.10
CA GLY A 338 -12.17 -21.53 -0.66
C GLY A 338 -10.86 -22.16 -0.19
N ALA A 339 -10.90 -22.79 0.98
CA ALA A 339 -9.74 -23.38 1.64
C ALA A 339 -9.23 -24.63 0.90
N VAL A 340 -7.91 -24.79 0.84
CA VAL A 340 -7.25 -25.96 0.27
C VAL A 340 -6.78 -26.90 1.39
N LYS A 341 -6.80 -28.22 1.12
CA LYS A 341 -6.27 -29.23 2.06
C LYS A 341 -4.79 -28.95 2.34
N ARG A 342 -4.45 -28.70 3.62
CA ARG A 342 -3.08 -28.38 4.09
C ARG A 342 -2.03 -29.37 3.58
N ASN A 343 -2.32 -30.67 3.64
CA ASN A 343 -1.38 -31.70 3.16
C ASN A 343 -0.99 -31.52 1.69
N LYS A 344 -1.90 -31.06 0.81
CA LYS A 344 -1.54 -30.79 -0.59
C LYS A 344 -0.55 -29.64 -0.71
N VAL A 345 -0.75 -28.58 0.08
CA VAL A 345 0.16 -27.44 0.13
C VAL A 345 1.51 -27.89 0.64
N ILE A 346 1.56 -28.61 1.78
CA ILE A 346 2.81 -29.07 2.38
C ILE A 346 3.59 -30.00 1.44
N GLN A 347 2.92 -30.95 0.77
CA GLN A 347 3.59 -31.83 -0.19
C GLN A 347 4.15 -31.07 -1.38
N PHE A 348 3.42 -30.06 -1.88
CA PHE A 348 3.92 -29.18 -2.94
C PHE A 348 5.16 -28.41 -2.50
N ILE A 349 5.13 -27.80 -1.31
CA ILE A 349 6.30 -27.10 -0.75
C ILE A 349 7.47 -28.08 -0.55
N LYS A 350 7.22 -29.27 0.01
CA LYS A 350 8.26 -30.29 0.24
C LYS A 350 8.93 -30.75 -1.06
N GLN A 351 8.17 -30.82 -2.16
CA GLN A 351 8.70 -31.18 -3.47
C GLN A 351 9.58 -30.07 -4.06
N LYS A 352 9.20 -28.80 -3.88
CA LYS A 352 9.86 -27.64 -4.53
C LYS A 352 10.97 -27.01 -3.67
N ALA A 353 10.83 -27.08 -2.36
CA ALA A 353 11.70 -26.49 -1.35
C ALA A 353 11.70 -27.38 -0.07
N PRO A 354 12.28 -28.60 -0.15
CA PRO A 354 12.29 -29.56 0.96
C PRO A 354 12.92 -28.98 2.24
N GLU A 355 13.88 -28.06 2.11
CA GLU A 355 14.53 -27.37 3.22
C GLU A 355 13.59 -26.53 4.08
N LEU A 356 12.40 -26.18 3.57
CA LEU A 356 11.38 -25.46 4.32
C LEU A 356 10.48 -26.38 5.14
N VAL A 357 10.51 -27.71 4.97
CA VAL A 357 9.56 -28.63 5.60
C VAL A 357 10.30 -29.60 6.51
N ASN A 358 9.97 -29.58 7.80
CA ASN A 358 10.56 -30.50 8.76
C ASN A 358 9.93 -31.92 8.70
N GLU A 359 10.45 -32.83 9.50
CA GLU A 359 9.97 -34.23 9.58
C GLU A 359 8.49 -34.35 10.00
N ASP A 360 8.03 -33.42 10.83
CA ASP A 360 6.63 -33.32 11.28
C ASP A 360 5.68 -32.69 10.25
N ASN A 361 6.13 -32.47 9.00
CA ASN A 361 5.37 -31.79 7.95
C ASN A 361 4.93 -30.36 8.31
N GLN A 362 5.74 -29.66 9.11
CA GLN A 362 5.58 -28.23 9.40
C GLN A 362 6.51 -27.42 8.50
N ILE A 363 6.00 -26.28 8.01
CA ILE A 363 6.82 -25.34 7.24
C ILE A 363 7.59 -24.48 8.23
N ILE A 364 8.92 -24.54 8.22
CA ILE A 364 9.80 -23.75 9.07
C ILE A 364 10.36 -22.60 8.25
N LEU A 365 9.99 -21.37 8.63
CA LEU A 365 10.42 -20.16 7.92
C LEU A 365 11.72 -19.60 8.52
N GLY A 366 11.97 -19.81 9.80
CA GLY A 366 13.25 -19.43 10.39
C GLY A 366 13.29 -19.62 11.91
N ILE A 367 14.50 -19.57 12.43
CA ILE A 367 14.80 -19.47 13.86
C ILE A 367 15.69 -18.23 14.00
N LEU A 368 15.24 -17.23 14.74
CA LEU A 368 15.96 -15.96 14.91
C LEU A 368 16.41 -15.77 16.35
N ASP A 369 17.67 -15.34 16.52
CA ASP A 369 18.22 -14.92 17.81
C ASP A 369 17.68 -13.55 18.19
N HIS A 370 16.66 -13.53 19.05
CA HIS A 370 15.96 -12.31 19.47
C HIS A 370 16.60 -11.63 20.69
N SER A 371 17.69 -12.18 21.25
CA SER A 371 18.49 -11.50 22.29
C SER A 371 19.39 -10.38 21.73
N ARG A 372 19.18 -9.99 20.48
CA ARG A 372 19.90 -8.90 19.82
C ARG A 372 19.01 -8.21 18.80
N GLU A 373 19.40 -6.99 18.45
CA GLU A 373 18.77 -6.25 17.37
C GLU A 373 18.88 -7.02 16.04
N PHE A 374 17.76 -7.17 15.34
CA PHE A 374 17.72 -7.72 13.99
C PHE A 374 18.30 -6.72 13.00
N LYS A 375 19.34 -7.14 12.27
CA LYS A 375 19.99 -6.38 11.21
C LYS A 375 20.12 -7.23 9.95
N TRP A 376 20.11 -6.57 8.79
CA TRP A 376 20.31 -7.21 7.49
C TRP A 376 21.63 -7.99 7.36
N LYS A 377 22.64 -7.69 8.18
CA LYS A 377 23.90 -8.46 8.23
C LYS A 377 23.78 -9.82 8.92
N ASN A 378 22.76 -10.02 9.75
CA ASN A 378 22.61 -11.26 10.52
C ASN A 378 22.12 -12.41 9.64
N ARG A 379 22.80 -13.56 9.73
CA ARG A 379 22.55 -14.70 8.84
C ARG A 379 21.16 -15.31 9.00
N ASP A 380 20.72 -15.49 10.23
CA ASP A 380 19.38 -15.98 10.59
C ASP A 380 18.28 -15.07 10.02
N VAL A 381 18.43 -13.75 10.16
CA VAL A 381 17.50 -12.74 9.62
C VAL A 381 17.44 -12.83 8.09
N LYS A 382 18.59 -12.90 7.41
CA LYS A 382 18.62 -13.07 5.95
C LYS A 382 17.94 -14.37 5.52
N LEU A 383 18.24 -15.49 6.17
CA LEU A 383 17.63 -16.78 5.85
C LEU A 383 16.11 -16.76 6.06
N PHE A 384 15.64 -16.16 7.16
CA PHE A 384 14.22 -16.01 7.42
C PHE A 384 13.50 -15.22 6.32
N VAL A 385 14.06 -14.08 5.91
CA VAL A 385 13.46 -13.26 4.83
C VAL A 385 13.48 -14.00 3.49
N ALA A 386 14.57 -14.71 3.17
CA ALA A 386 14.62 -15.56 1.96
C ALA A 386 13.54 -16.64 1.97
N ASN A 387 13.41 -17.36 3.08
CA ASN A 387 12.42 -18.40 3.26
C ASN A 387 11.00 -17.84 3.16
N LEU A 388 10.76 -16.67 3.71
CA LEU A 388 9.47 -15.98 3.66
C LEU A 388 9.10 -15.60 2.21
N ILE A 389 10.04 -15.02 1.47
CA ILE A 389 9.88 -14.70 0.04
C ILE A 389 9.61 -15.97 -0.76
N LYS A 390 10.50 -16.98 -0.65
CA LYS A 390 10.37 -18.27 -1.35
C LYS A 390 9.02 -18.92 -1.07
N TYR A 391 8.61 -18.96 0.20
CA TYR A 391 7.34 -19.55 0.59
C TYR A 391 6.14 -18.77 0.02
N ALA A 392 6.18 -17.44 -0.01
CA ALA A 392 5.13 -16.63 -0.64
C ALA A 392 5.01 -16.90 -2.15
N ILE A 393 6.13 -17.03 -2.86
CA ILE A 393 6.16 -17.36 -4.29
C ILE A 393 5.55 -18.74 -4.55
N LEU A 394 6.02 -19.76 -3.82
CA LEU A 394 5.52 -21.13 -3.97
C LEU A 394 4.03 -21.26 -3.62
N ARG A 395 3.51 -20.44 -2.70
CA ARG A 395 2.06 -20.39 -2.41
C ARG A 395 1.27 -19.90 -3.62
N ASP A 396 1.79 -18.93 -4.37
CA ASP A 396 1.13 -18.41 -5.57
C ASP A 396 1.24 -19.36 -6.75
N GLU A 397 2.39 -19.99 -6.95
CA GLU A 397 2.54 -21.10 -7.91
C GLU A 397 1.50 -22.19 -7.64
N PHE A 398 1.39 -22.64 -6.39
CA PHE A 398 0.40 -23.63 -6.01
C PHE A 398 -1.04 -23.16 -6.32
N ARG A 399 -1.38 -21.89 -6.04
CA ARG A 399 -2.71 -21.34 -6.37
C ARG A 399 -2.97 -21.38 -7.88
N LYS A 400 -1.98 -21.05 -8.70
CA LYS A 400 -2.08 -21.10 -10.17
C LYS A 400 -2.30 -22.55 -10.65
N GLU A 401 -1.49 -23.50 -10.20
CA GLU A 401 -1.62 -24.92 -10.57
C GLU A 401 -2.94 -25.56 -10.08
N TYR A 402 -3.33 -25.26 -8.83
CA TYR A 402 -4.58 -25.74 -8.25
C TYR A 402 -5.79 -25.19 -9.01
N THR A 403 -5.71 -23.94 -9.48
CA THR A 403 -6.81 -23.31 -10.21
C THR A 403 -6.99 -23.92 -11.60
N SER A 404 -5.88 -24.17 -12.31
CA SER A 404 -5.85 -24.75 -13.67
C SER A 404 -6.26 -26.22 -13.71
N SER A 405 -5.82 -27.03 -12.75
CA SER A 405 -6.24 -28.44 -12.66
C SER A 405 -7.74 -28.62 -12.38
N HIS A 406 -8.35 -27.69 -11.65
CA HIS A 406 -9.79 -27.72 -11.34
C HIS A 406 -10.68 -27.15 -12.46
N SER A 407 -10.16 -26.31 -13.37
CA SER A 407 -10.93 -25.89 -14.55
C SER A 407 -11.00 -27.00 -15.59
N LEU A 408 -9.95 -27.81 -15.72
CA LEU A 408 -9.94 -29.02 -16.56
C LEU A 408 -10.94 -30.07 -16.07
N LYS A 409 -10.99 -30.35 -14.76
CA LYS A 409 -11.94 -31.31 -14.15
C LYS A 409 -13.42 -30.91 -14.20
N ARG A 410 -13.75 -29.65 -14.54
CA ARG A 410 -15.14 -29.20 -14.72
C ARG A 410 -15.60 -29.25 -16.18
N LYS A 411 -14.68 -29.47 -17.11
CA LYS A 411 -14.95 -29.60 -18.55
C LYS A 411 -14.94 -31.07 -19.02
N SER A 412 -14.42 -31.98 -18.21
CA SER A 412 -14.62 -33.44 -18.28
C SER A 412 -15.83 -33.83 -17.46
#